data_AF-A0A075UJS6-F1
#
_entry.id   AF-A0A075UJS6-F1
#
_cell.length_a   1.000
_cell.length_b   1.000
_cell.length_c   1.000
_cell.angle_alpha   90.00
_cell.angle_beta   90.00
_cell.angle_gamma   90.00
#
_symmetry.space_group_name_H-M   'P 1'
#
loop_
_entity.id
_entity.type
_entity.pdbx_description
1 polymer ?
#
loop_
_entity_poly.entity_id
_entity_poly.type
_entity_poly.pdbx_seq_one_letter_code
_entity_poly.pdbx_strand_id
1 'polypeptide(L)'
;MELVVLSVPGCPNVALMDDLLRIVLADRQGVRVIHREVLDLGQAEREGMRGSPTLLVNGIDPFAEQGSQPSVSCRLFRGEDGQARPAPSKAALVAALVQAGASLSPRLREVLGVDGQRRLAPEERGQRAIQQAVMRSFAATGRPPTTDELARVAAESSTTVSQVLAALHSGDFLRLDEAGCIMAAYPFSALPTRHRVTPAGGVPVFAMCAVDALGIPAMLATDAEIVSTTPDGAEVVVTVRGGCPGAEPSTAVVFVGAGCDAGPAAEVCCDHLNFFTSHADAANWAAAHPDVQGSILGVVEAGRLGRAIFGSLLA
;
A
#
# COMPACT_ATOMS: atom_id res chain seq x y z
N MET A 1 -5.24 10.23 -8.75
CA MET A 1 -3.96 9.81 -9.35
C MET A 1 -3.10 11.05 -9.58
N GLU A 2 -1.82 11.00 -9.26
CA GLU A 2 -0.89 12.12 -9.46
C GLU A 2 0.08 11.80 -10.60
N LEU A 3 0.23 12.73 -11.52
CA LEU A 3 1.20 12.70 -12.60
C LEU A 3 2.16 13.86 -12.39
N VAL A 4 3.47 13.60 -12.38
CA VAL A 4 4.50 14.64 -12.29
C VAL A 4 5.35 14.59 -13.56
N VAL A 5 5.39 15.69 -14.30
CA VAL A 5 6.28 15.86 -15.44
C VAL A 5 7.54 16.57 -14.95
N LEU A 6 8.64 15.84 -14.90
CA LEU A 6 9.97 16.38 -14.59
C LEU A 6 10.63 16.83 -15.89
N SER A 7 11.13 18.06 -15.91
CA SER A 7 11.79 18.65 -17.07
C SER A 7 12.99 19.50 -16.71
N VAL A 8 13.96 19.61 -17.64
CA VAL A 8 14.97 20.66 -17.54
C VAL A 8 14.45 21.95 -18.18
N PRO A 9 14.95 23.13 -17.77
CA PRO A 9 14.57 24.39 -18.39
C PRO A 9 14.75 24.37 -19.91
N GLY A 10 13.72 24.78 -20.64
CA GLY A 10 13.76 24.92 -22.11
C GLY A 10 13.75 23.61 -22.90
N CYS A 11 13.43 22.47 -22.29
CA CYS A 11 13.33 21.21 -23.03
C CYS A 11 12.19 21.24 -24.07
N PRO A 12 12.48 21.03 -25.38
CA PRO A 12 11.48 21.12 -26.43
C PRO A 12 10.48 19.96 -26.41
N ASN A 13 10.84 18.83 -25.80
CA ASN A 13 10.03 17.61 -25.78
C ASN A 13 8.87 17.66 -24.77
N VAL A 14 8.86 18.64 -23.85
CA VAL A 14 7.81 18.77 -22.82
C VAL A 14 6.45 19.04 -23.44
N ALA A 15 6.38 19.94 -24.43
CA ALA A 15 5.12 20.26 -25.11
C ALA A 15 4.47 19.03 -25.75
N LEU A 16 5.28 18.11 -26.28
CA LEU A 16 4.79 16.86 -26.87
C LEU A 16 4.21 15.90 -25.82
N MET A 17 4.81 15.83 -24.64
CA MET A 17 4.25 15.06 -23.51
C MET A 17 2.93 15.67 -23.03
N ASP A 18 2.84 17.00 -22.97
CA ASP A 18 1.65 17.71 -22.49
C ASP A 18 0.47 17.57 -23.42
N ASP A 19 0.71 17.67 -24.72
CA ASP A 19 -0.30 17.40 -25.74
C ASP A 19 -0.84 15.98 -25.63
N LEU A 20 0.06 15.01 -25.41
CA LEU A 20 -0.32 13.62 -25.26
C LEU A 20 -1.12 13.37 -23.98
N LEU A 21 -0.71 13.96 -22.84
CA LEU A 21 -1.44 13.89 -21.58
C LEU A 21 -2.83 14.52 -21.72
N ARG A 22 -2.94 15.67 -22.37
CA ARG A 22 -4.24 16.32 -22.61
C ARG A 22 -5.19 15.43 -23.42
N ILE A 23 -4.68 14.77 -24.46
CA ILE A 23 -5.46 13.83 -25.28
C ILE A 23 -5.89 12.60 -24.47
N VAL A 24 -4.98 12.02 -23.68
CA VAL A 24 -5.25 10.78 -22.94
C VAL A 24 -6.13 11.00 -21.71
N LEU A 25 -6.09 12.20 -21.12
CA LEU A 25 -6.82 12.54 -19.90
C LEU A 25 -8.15 13.26 -20.15
N ALA A 26 -8.53 13.55 -21.40
CA ALA A 26 -9.72 14.33 -21.75
C ALA A 26 -11.01 13.89 -21.02
N ASP A 27 -11.21 12.57 -20.86
CA ASP A 27 -12.37 11.97 -20.20
C ASP A 27 -12.09 11.44 -18.78
N ARG A 28 -10.90 11.73 -18.21
CA ARG A 28 -10.47 11.19 -16.92
C ARG A 28 -10.57 12.25 -15.82
N GLN A 29 -11.42 11.98 -14.82
CA GLN A 29 -11.52 12.82 -13.62
C GLN A 29 -10.59 12.34 -12.51
N GLY A 30 -10.24 13.23 -11.57
CA GLY A 30 -9.41 12.88 -10.39
C GLY A 30 -7.92 12.65 -10.67
N VAL A 31 -7.43 13.09 -11.84
CA VAL A 31 -6.01 13.07 -12.21
C VAL A 31 -5.43 14.47 -12.07
N ARG A 32 -4.39 14.63 -11.25
CA ARG A 32 -3.66 15.90 -11.08
C ARG A 32 -2.33 15.80 -11.81
N VAL A 33 -2.10 16.69 -12.77
CA VAL A 33 -0.81 16.83 -13.47
C VAL A 33 -0.03 17.98 -12.84
N ILE A 34 1.20 17.73 -12.42
CA ILE A 34 2.12 18.69 -11.82
C ILE A 34 3.36 18.78 -12.71
N HIS A 35 3.83 19.99 -12.96
CA HIS A 35 5.09 20.22 -13.64
C HIS A 35 6.15 20.61 -12.63
N ARG A 36 7.35 20.09 -12.79
CA ARG A 36 8.48 20.47 -11.95
C ARG A 36 9.75 20.53 -12.76
N GLU A 37 10.44 21.66 -12.63
CA GLU A 37 11.73 21.85 -13.24
C GLU A 37 12.85 21.29 -12.36
N VAL A 38 13.76 20.56 -13.02
CA VAL A 38 14.95 19.96 -12.43
C VAL A 38 16.16 20.70 -13.00
N LEU A 39 16.96 21.28 -12.10
CA LEU A 39 18.04 22.21 -12.46
C LEU A 39 19.42 21.55 -12.51
N ASP A 40 19.60 20.46 -11.77
CA ASP A 40 20.90 19.78 -11.66
C ASP A 40 20.76 18.25 -11.51
N LEU A 41 21.89 17.56 -11.66
CA LEU A 41 21.94 16.10 -11.62
C LEU A 41 21.59 15.52 -10.24
N GLY A 42 21.91 16.22 -9.16
CA GLY A 42 21.57 15.75 -7.81
C GLY A 42 20.07 15.84 -7.55
N GLN A 43 19.40 16.86 -8.05
CA GLN A 43 17.95 16.95 -8.08
C GLN A 43 17.34 15.88 -8.97
N ALA A 44 17.94 15.61 -10.14
CA ALA A 44 17.50 14.53 -11.01
C ALA A 44 17.54 13.16 -10.31
N GLU A 45 18.58 12.88 -9.53
CA GLU A 45 18.69 11.65 -8.74
C GLU A 45 17.62 11.56 -7.64
N ARG A 46 17.48 12.60 -6.81
CA ARG A 46 16.49 12.64 -5.72
C ARG A 46 15.05 12.49 -6.22
N GLU A 47 14.78 13.02 -7.40
CA GLU A 47 13.44 13.04 -7.99
C GLU A 47 13.21 11.90 -8.99
N GLY A 48 14.21 11.05 -9.24
CA GLY A 48 14.08 9.92 -10.16
C GLY A 48 14.00 10.30 -11.65
N MET A 49 14.51 11.48 -12.02
CA MET A 49 14.54 11.95 -13.40
C MET A 49 15.64 11.25 -14.20
N ARG A 50 15.23 10.56 -15.27
CA ARG A 50 16.12 9.82 -16.20
C ARG A 50 16.37 10.56 -17.51
N GLY A 51 15.98 11.83 -17.56
CA GLY A 51 16.04 12.72 -18.71
C GLY A 51 14.72 13.46 -18.94
N SER A 52 14.73 14.54 -19.71
CA SER A 52 13.59 15.43 -19.92
C SER A 52 12.82 15.12 -21.22
N PRO A 53 11.49 15.01 -21.20
CA PRO A 53 10.63 14.88 -20.02
C PRO A 53 10.74 13.48 -19.39
N THR A 54 10.59 13.41 -18.07
CA THR A 54 10.28 12.17 -17.35
C THR A 54 8.86 12.30 -16.80
N LEU A 55 7.99 11.35 -17.11
CA LEU A 55 6.66 11.26 -16.52
C LEU A 55 6.72 10.33 -15.31
N LEU A 56 6.47 10.86 -14.13
CA LEU A 56 6.21 10.06 -12.94
C LEU A 56 4.70 9.85 -12.80
N VAL A 57 4.28 8.60 -12.73
CA VAL A 57 2.92 8.19 -12.39
C VAL A 57 2.94 7.68 -10.96
N ASN A 58 2.27 8.39 -10.04
CA ASN A 58 2.34 8.15 -8.59
C ASN A 58 3.79 8.05 -8.06
N GLY A 59 4.73 8.82 -8.65
CA GLY A 59 6.15 8.84 -8.26
C GLY A 59 7.05 7.85 -9.01
N ILE A 60 6.51 7.01 -9.90
CA ILE A 60 7.27 6.00 -10.66
C ILE A 60 7.33 6.39 -12.14
N ASP A 61 8.51 6.33 -12.75
CA ASP A 61 8.68 6.45 -14.21
C ASP A 61 8.35 5.12 -14.91
N PRO A 62 7.20 4.98 -15.59
CA PRO A 62 6.80 3.73 -16.22
C PRO A 62 7.59 3.41 -17.49
N PHE A 63 8.41 4.35 -17.99
CA PHE A 63 9.19 4.19 -19.21
C PHE A 63 10.68 3.94 -18.94
N ALA A 64 11.08 3.81 -17.66
CA ALA A 64 12.47 3.64 -17.27
C ALA A 64 13.08 2.37 -17.89
N GLU A 65 14.19 2.52 -18.63
CA GLU A 65 14.96 1.38 -19.14
C GLU A 65 15.86 0.80 -18.03
N GLN A 66 16.08 -0.52 -18.04
CA GLN A 66 16.97 -1.18 -17.07
C GLN A 66 18.38 -0.55 -17.11
N GLY A 67 18.92 -0.24 -15.94
CA GLY A 67 20.25 0.37 -15.81
C GLY A 67 20.33 1.84 -16.23
N SER A 68 19.21 2.48 -16.59
CA SER A 68 19.18 3.92 -16.84
C SER A 68 19.72 4.70 -15.64
N GLN A 69 20.51 5.73 -15.89
CA GLN A 69 21.06 6.62 -14.87
C GLN A 69 20.23 7.90 -14.79
N PRO A 70 20.21 8.58 -13.62
CA PRO A 70 19.66 9.93 -13.54
C PRO A 70 20.30 10.86 -14.58
N SER A 71 19.50 11.74 -15.19
CA SER A 71 19.98 12.60 -16.28
C SER A 71 19.20 13.90 -16.38
N VAL A 72 19.95 14.97 -16.68
CA VAL A 72 19.44 16.32 -17.02
C VAL A 72 19.47 16.59 -18.53
N SER A 73 19.55 15.54 -19.35
CA SER A 73 19.52 15.64 -20.82
C SER A 73 18.12 15.35 -21.39
N CYS A 74 17.86 15.71 -22.64
CA CYS A 74 16.62 15.32 -23.31
C CYS A 74 16.53 13.80 -23.45
N ARG A 75 15.41 13.22 -23.02
CA ARG A 75 15.11 11.80 -23.11
C ARG A 75 14.47 11.47 -24.46
N LEU A 76 14.80 10.29 -24.95
CA LEU A 76 14.08 9.64 -26.03
C LEU A 76 13.36 8.40 -25.51
N PHE A 77 12.19 8.13 -26.05
CA PHE A 77 11.33 7.00 -25.75
C PHE A 77 11.40 6.02 -26.92
N ARG A 78 11.45 4.73 -26.64
CA ARG A 78 11.38 3.71 -27.71
C ARG A 78 9.93 3.49 -28.14
N GLY A 79 9.70 3.60 -29.45
CA GLY A 79 8.46 3.16 -30.08
C GLY A 79 8.39 1.63 -30.19
N GLU A 80 7.20 1.13 -30.55
CA GLU A 80 6.96 -0.30 -30.82
C GLU A 80 7.78 -0.83 -32.01
N ASP A 81 8.15 0.08 -32.92
CA ASP A 81 9.05 -0.15 -34.04
C ASP A 81 10.54 -0.09 -33.65
N GLY A 82 10.85 0.07 -32.36
CA GLY A 82 12.19 0.24 -31.83
C GLY A 82 12.82 1.61 -32.12
N GLN A 83 12.11 2.52 -32.79
CA GLN A 83 12.66 3.84 -33.12
C GLN A 83 12.60 4.78 -31.91
N ALA A 84 13.63 5.61 -31.79
CA ALA A 84 13.69 6.63 -30.74
C ALA A 84 12.79 7.83 -31.09
N ARG A 85 11.96 8.25 -30.14
CA ARG A 85 10.97 9.32 -30.30
C ARG A 85 11.05 10.31 -29.12
N PRO A 86 10.70 11.59 -29.32
CA PRO A 86 10.77 12.61 -28.27
C PRO A 86 9.71 12.47 -27.17
N ALA A 87 8.68 11.65 -27.38
CA ALA A 87 7.60 11.36 -26.43
C ALA A 87 7.16 9.89 -26.58
N PRO A 88 6.56 9.28 -25.53
CA PRO A 88 6.01 7.92 -25.62
C PRO A 88 4.82 7.87 -26.60
N SER A 89 4.45 6.67 -27.05
CA SER A 89 3.24 6.51 -27.87
C SER A 89 1.98 6.71 -27.02
N LYS A 90 0.87 7.12 -27.64
CA LYS A 90 -0.45 7.19 -26.97
C LYS A 90 -0.82 5.84 -26.34
N ALA A 91 -0.60 4.74 -27.05
CA ALA A 91 -0.89 3.40 -26.55
C ALA A 91 -0.04 3.05 -25.31
N ALA A 92 1.25 3.34 -25.34
CA ALA A 92 2.15 3.11 -24.21
C ALA A 92 1.77 3.99 -22.99
N LEU A 93 1.39 5.26 -23.21
CA LEU A 93 0.91 6.13 -22.14
C LEU A 93 -0.42 5.65 -21.56
N VAL A 94 -1.38 5.26 -22.39
CA VAL A 94 -2.65 4.68 -21.93
C VAL A 94 -2.40 3.42 -21.12
N ALA A 95 -1.55 2.51 -21.60
CA ALA A 95 -1.18 1.28 -20.90
C ALA A 95 -0.52 1.58 -19.55
N ALA A 96 0.45 2.51 -19.51
CA ALA A 96 1.10 2.93 -18.27
C ALA A 96 0.10 3.51 -17.26
N LEU A 97 -0.82 4.36 -17.70
CA LEU A 97 -1.86 4.93 -16.84
C LEU A 97 -2.97 3.93 -16.48
N VAL A 98 -3.18 2.87 -17.25
CA VAL A 98 -4.11 1.78 -16.90
C VAL A 98 -3.45 0.84 -15.89
N GLN A 99 -2.14 0.57 -16.00
CA GLN A 99 -1.40 -0.22 -15.03
C GLN A 99 -1.26 0.52 -13.70
N ALA A 100 -0.88 1.79 -13.74
CA ALA A 100 -0.77 2.62 -12.54
C ALA A 100 -2.12 3.11 -12.02
N GLY A 101 -3.12 3.20 -12.90
CA GLY A 101 -4.51 3.42 -12.56
C GLY A 101 -5.29 2.12 -12.39
N ALA A 102 -4.62 0.96 -12.34
CA ALA A 102 -5.24 -0.31 -12.03
C ALA A 102 -5.66 -0.22 -10.57
N SER A 103 -6.85 0.34 -10.36
CA SER A 103 -7.64 0.09 -9.19
C SER A 103 -7.50 -1.39 -8.91
N LEU A 104 -7.22 -1.74 -7.65
CA LEU A 104 -7.36 -3.08 -7.14
C LEU A 104 -8.57 -3.75 -7.82
N SER A 105 -8.36 -4.95 -8.35
CA SER A 105 -9.45 -5.70 -8.97
C SER A 105 -10.65 -5.76 -8.01
N PRO A 106 -11.90 -5.86 -8.49
CA PRO A 106 -13.07 -5.93 -7.61
C PRO A 106 -12.91 -6.98 -6.50
N ARG A 107 -12.32 -8.13 -6.84
CA ARG A 107 -11.95 -9.18 -5.89
C ARG A 107 -10.95 -8.70 -4.82
N LEU A 108 -9.86 -8.04 -5.20
CA LEU A 108 -8.88 -7.53 -4.24
C LEU A 108 -9.48 -6.46 -3.33
N ARG A 109 -10.34 -5.59 -3.87
CA ARG A 109 -11.08 -4.60 -3.07
C ARG A 109 -11.99 -5.27 -2.04
N GLU A 110 -12.67 -6.34 -2.45
CA GLU A 110 -13.52 -7.13 -1.58
C GLU A 110 -12.73 -7.83 -0.48
N VAL A 111 -11.64 -8.54 -0.82
CA VAL A 111 -10.79 -9.29 0.12
C VAL A 111 -10.13 -8.36 1.13
N LEU A 112 -9.65 -7.19 0.69
CA LEU A 112 -9.03 -6.21 1.57
C LEU A 112 -10.05 -5.40 2.38
N GLY A 113 -11.32 -5.40 1.98
CA GLY A 113 -12.37 -4.62 2.64
C GLY A 113 -12.23 -3.12 2.41
N VAL A 114 -11.78 -2.69 1.22
CA VAL A 114 -11.45 -1.29 0.89
C VAL A 114 -12.65 -0.34 1.02
N ASP A 115 -13.87 -0.85 0.93
CA ASP A 115 -15.09 -0.04 1.10
C ASP A 115 -15.47 0.14 2.59
N GLY A 116 -14.59 -0.24 3.54
CA GLY A 116 -14.68 0.04 4.98
C GLY A 116 -15.75 -0.78 5.73
N GLN A 117 -16.76 -1.28 5.05
CA GLN A 117 -17.89 -2.02 5.66
C GLN A 117 -17.51 -3.43 6.13
N ARG A 118 -16.46 -4.05 5.59
CA ARG A 118 -16.06 -5.43 5.97
C ARG A 118 -15.10 -5.51 7.14
N ARG A 119 -14.37 -4.43 7.46
CA ARG A 119 -13.38 -4.46 8.56
C ARG A 119 -13.93 -3.89 9.86
N LEU A 120 -15.07 -3.22 9.84
CA LEU A 120 -15.74 -2.76 11.05
C LEU A 120 -16.86 -3.73 11.43
N ALA A 121 -16.72 -4.39 12.58
CA ALA A 121 -17.71 -5.33 13.07
C ALA A 121 -19.06 -4.65 13.31
N PRO A 122 -20.19 -5.38 13.20
CA PRO A 122 -21.51 -4.84 13.52
C PRO A 122 -21.60 -4.44 15.00
N GLU A 123 -22.49 -3.50 15.33
CA GLU A 123 -22.74 -3.12 16.73
C GLU A 123 -23.46 -4.21 17.52
N GLU A 124 -24.12 -5.12 16.81
CA GLU A 124 -24.89 -6.21 17.38
C GLU A 124 -24.08 -7.05 18.36
N ARG A 125 -24.69 -7.34 19.52
CA ARG A 125 -24.14 -8.24 20.55
C ARG A 125 -22.77 -7.81 21.09
N GLY A 126 -22.38 -6.54 20.92
CA GLY A 126 -21.11 -6.00 21.40
C GLY A 126 -19.90 -6.34 20.53
N GLN A 127 -20.10 -6.84 19.31
CA GLN A 127 -19.01 -7.23 18.40
C GLN A 127 -18.06 -6.06 18.10
N ARG A 128 -18.58 -4.89 17.72
CA ARG A 128 -17.78 -3.67 17.50
C ARG A 128 -17.00 -3.25 18.73
N ALA A 129 -17.63 -3.24 19.90
CA ALA A 129 -16.99 -2.83 21.14
C ALA A 129 -15.80 -3.75 21.48
N ILE A 130 -15.99 -5.07 21.36
CA ILE A 130 -14.93 -6.06 21.56
C ILE A 130 -13.83 -5.93 20.52
N GLN A 131 -14.18 -5.79 19.24
CA GLN A 131 -13.20 -5.59 18.17
C GLN A 131 -12.30 -4.37 18.44
N GLN A 132 -12.90 -3.21 18.73
CA GLN A 132 -12.14 -2.00 19.01
C GLN A 132 -11.33 -2.11 20.31
N ALA A 133 -11.83 -2.81 21.33
CA ALA A 133 -11.08 -3.08 22.55
C ALA A 133 -9.83 -3.93 22.29
N VAL A 134 -9.94 -4.94 21.42
CA VAL A 134 -8.79 -5.75 20.98
C VAL A 134 -7.76 -4.88 20.26
N MET A 135 -8.18 -4.08 19.28
CA MET A 135 -7.28 -3.17 18.54
C MET A 135 -6.60 -2.15 19.47
N ARG A 136 -7.34 -1.56 20.41
CA ARG A 136 -6.79 -0.63 21.41
C ARG A 136 -5.79 -1.32 22.34
N SER A 137 -6.03 -2.58 22.73
CA SER A 137 -5.06 -3.36 23.52
C SER A 137 -3.75 -3.56 22.76
N PHE A 138 -3.81 -3.94 21.48
CA PHE A 138 -2.61 -4.08 20.66
C PHE A 138 -1.84 -2.77 20.57
N ALA A 139 -2.53 -1.66 20.29
CA ALA A 139 -1.89 -0.34 20.19
C ALA A 139 -1.22 0.10 21.50
N ALA A 140 -1.83 -0.20 22.65
CA ALA A 140 -1.33 0.21 23.96
C ALA A 140 -0.25 -0.72 24.53
N THR A 141 -0.33 -2.02 24.25
CA THR A 141 0.45 -3.04 24.98
C THR A 141 1.22 -4.01 24.08
N GLY A 142 1.00 -3.97 22.76
CA GLY A 142 1.58 -4.90 21.80
C GLY A 142 1.02 -6.32 21.85
N ARG A 143 -0.03 -6.55 22.65
CA ARG A 143 -0.63 -7.87 22.84
C ARG A 143 -2.16 -7.81 22.81
N PRO A 144 -2.84 -8.93 22.49
CA PRO A 144 -4.29 -9.02 22.63
C PRO A 144 -4.71 -8.88 24.11
N PRO A 145 -5.95 -8.44 24.37
CA PRO A 145 -6.47 -8.32 25.72
C PRO A 145 -6.70 -9.71 26.33
N THR A 146 -6.58 -9.78 27.64
CA THR A 146 -6.95 -10.95 28.45
C THR A 146 -8.47 -11.16 28.46
N THR A 147 -8.90 -12.37 28.81
CA THR A 147 -10.33 -12.69 28.96
C THR A 147 -11.02 -11.77 29.97
N ASP A 148 -10.36 -11.43 31.07
CA ASP A 148 -10.91 -10.53 32.10
C ASP A 148 -11.05 -9.08 31.58
N GLU A 149 -10.10 -8.61 30.76
CA GLU A 149 -10.20 -7.31 30.10
C GLU A 149 -11.37 -7.26 29.12
N LEU A 150 -11.59 -8.33 28.35
CA LEU A 150 -12.73 -8.44 27.44
C LEU A 150 -14.06 -8.58 28.19
N ALA A 151 -14.10 -9.29 29.31
CA ALA A 151 -15.30 -9.45 30.13
C ALA A 151 -15.80 -8.10 30.67
N ARG A 152 -14.89 -7.18 31.02
CA ARG A 152 -15.25 -5.80 31.41
C ARG A 152 -15.90 -5.02 30.27
N VAL A 153 -15.46 -5.22 29.03
CA VAL A 153 -16.05 -4.58 27.84
C VAL A 153 -17.42 -5.20 27.51
N ALA A 154 -17.58 -6.50 27.71
CA ALA A 154 -18.82 -7.22 27.46
C ALA A 154 -19.85 -7.13 28.60
N ALA A 155 -19.55 -6.42 29.70
CA ALA A 155 -20.37 -6.42 30.92
C ALA A 155 -21.85 -6.01 30.70
N GLU A 156 -22.12 -5.23 29.66
CA GLU A 156 -23.45 -4.76 29.28
C GLU A 156 -24.12 -5.60 28.18
N SER A 157 -23.41 -6.60 27.63
CA SER A 157 -23.92 -7.48 26.57
C SER A 157 -24.56 -8.74 27.14
N SER A 158 -25.65 -9.18 26.53
CA SER A 158 -26.28 -10.48 26.83
C SER A 158 -25.53 -11.68 26.23
N THR A 159 -24.43 -11.43 25.50
CA THR A 159 -23.64 -12.45 24.80
C THR A 159 -22.30 -12.64 25.52
N THR A 160 -21.87 -13.89 25.68
CA THR A 160 -20.57 -14.19 26.31
C THR A 160 -19.41 -13.76 25.43
N VAL A 161 -18.27 -13.41 26.03
CA VAL A 161 -17.05 -13.02 25.28
C VAL A 161 -16.65 -14.06 24.24
N SER A 162 -16.71 -15.36 24.58
CA SER A 162 -16.37 -16.44 23.66
C SER A 162 -17.29 -16.49 22.43
N GLN A 163 -18.59 -16.27 22.61
CA GLN A 163 -19.54 -16.19 21.50
C GLN A 163 -19.27 -14.97 20.60
N VAL A 164 -18.92 -13.82 21.19
CA VAL A 164 -18.55 -12.62 20.41
C VAL A 164 -17.27 -12.88 19.63
N LEU A 165 -16.23 -13.44 20.26
CA LEU A 165 -14.98 -13.77 19.59
C LEU A 165 -15.17 -14.79 18.46
N ALA A 166 -16.02 -15.81 18.66
CA ALA A 166 -16.35 -16.79 17.62
C ALA A 166 -17.09 -16.14 16.43
N ALA A 167 -17.98 -15.19 16.69
CA ALA A 167 -18.65 -14.42 15.64
C ALA A 167 -17.66 -13.53 14.87
N LEU A 168 -16.76 -12.84 15.59
CA LEU A 168 -15.72 -12.01 14.98
C LEU A 168 -14.73 -12.85 14.15
N HIS A 169 -14.41 -14.06 14.60
CA HIS A 169 -13.61 -15.03 13.85
C HIS A 169 -14.29 -15.46 12.55
N SER A 170 -15.58 -15.83 12.64
CA SER A 170 -16.37 -16.29 11.50
C SER A 170 -16.58 -15.18 10.46
N GLY A 171 -16.64 -13.92 10.91
CA GLY A 171 -16.77 -12.74 10.05
C GLY A 171 -15.44 -12.19 9.49
N ASP A 172 -14.30 -12.83 9.73
CA ASP A 172 -12.96 -12.36 9.34
C ASP A 172 -12.61 -10.95 9.87
N PHE A 173 -13.05 -10.63 11.08
CA PHE A 173 -12.65 -9.41 11.80
C PHE A 173 -11.39 -9.63 12.65
N LEU A 174 -11.19 -10.86 13.11
CA LEU A 174 -10.00 -11.35 13.84
C LEU A 174 -9.83 -12.84 13.56
N ARG A 175 -8.69 -13.42 13.96
CA ARG A 175 -8.43 -14.86 13.90
C ARG A 175 -8.13 -15.38 15.29
N LEU A 176 -8.62 -16.60 15.54
CA LEU A 176 -8.44 -17.34 16.78
C LEU A 176 -7.68 -18.62 16.45
N ASP A 177 -6.88 -19.13 17.39
CA ASP A 177 -6.35 -20.49 17.33
C ASP A 177 -7.40 -21.52 17.80
N GLU A 178 -7.01 -22.80 17.82
CA GLU A 178 -7.84 -23.91 18.29
C GLU A 178 -8.23 -23.78 19.77
N ALA A 179 -7.44 -23.07 20.58
CA ALA A 179 -7.72 -22.81 21.99
C ALA A 179 -8.64 -21.58 22.20
N GLY A 180 -8.99 -20.86 21.12
CA GLY A 180 -9.80 -19.64 21.19
C GLY A 180 -9.01 -18.39 21.57
N CYS A 181 -7.68 -18.42 21.54
CA CYS A 181 -6.81 -17.27 21.76
C CYS A 181 -6.69 -16.42 20.49
N ILE A 182 -6.62 -15.10 20.64
CA ILE A 182 -6.54 -14.15 19.51
C ILE A 182 -5.14 -14.22 18.88
N MET A 183 -5.09 -14.63 17.63
CA MET A 183 -3.86 -14.73 16.83
C MET A 183 -3.60 -13.50 15.96
N ALA A 184 -4.68 -12.89 15.46
CA ALA A 184 -4.62 -11.68 14.65
C ALA A 184 -5.91 -10.88 14.84
N ALA A 185 -5.81 -9.56 14.80
CA ALA A 185 -6.95 -8.65 14.75
C ALA A 185 -6.56 -7.49 13.84
N TYR A 186 -6.98 -7.56 12.57
CA TYR A 186 -6.45 -6.69 11.53
C TYR A 186 -6.56 -5.22 11.92
N PRO A 187 -5.48 -4.43 11.79
CA PRO A 187 -4.23 -4.75 11.09
C PRO A 187 -3.15 -5.50 11.91
N PHE A 188 -3.40 -5.85 13.18
CA PHE A 188 -2.39 -6.40 14.09
C PHE A 188 -2.24 -7.93 14.04
N SER A 189 -1.04 -8.40 14.31
CA SER A 189 -0.70 -9.80 14.60
C SER A 189 -0.29 -9.95 16.06
N ALA A 190 -0.72 -11.05 16.71
CA ALA A 190 -0.24 -11.45 18.04
C ALA A 190 1.12 -12.15 17.98
N LEU A 191 1.50 -12.65 16.80
CA LEU A 191 2.80 -13.30 16.58
C LEU A 191 3.77 -12.35 15.87
N PRO A 192 5.08 -12.48 16.14
CA PRO A 192 6.09 -11.81 15.35
C PRO A 192 5.92 -12.09 13.86
N THR A 193 5.86 -11.03 13.07
CA THR A 193 5.90 -11.08 11.60
C THR A 193 7.11 -10.30 11.12
N ARG A 194 7.39 -10.38 9.81
CA ARG A 194 8.39 -9.51 9.18
C ARG A 194 8.04 -8.02 9.24
N HIS A 195 6.80 -7.65 9.53
CA HIS A 195 6.32 -6.27 9.50
C HIS A 195 6.19 -5.71 10.92
N ARG A 196 7.23 -5.05 11.41
CA ARG A 196 7.23 -4.41 12.73
C ARG A 196 6.91 -2.93 12.60
N VAL A 197 5.88 -2.47 13.30
CA VAL A 197 5.46 -1.07 13.35
C VAL A 197 5.72 -0.52 14.73
N THR A 198 6.36 0.65 14.81
CA THR A 198 6.60 1.38 16.05
C THR A 198 5.90 2.74 15.95
N PRO A 199 4.66 2.85 16.46
CA PRO A 199 3.94 4.12 16.54
C PRO A 199 4.70 5.14 17.41
N ALA A 200 4.65 6.42 17.05
CA ALA A 200 5.28 7.49 17.81
C ALA A 200 4.70 7.56 19.23
N GLY A 201 5.57 7.43 20.23
CA GLY A 201 5.18 7.39 21.65
C GLY A 201 4.45 6.09 22.08
N GLY A 202 4.34 5.10 21.20
CA GLY A 202 3.70 3.82 21.46
C GLY A 202 4.69 2.68 21.68
N VAL A 203 4.15 1.46 21.78
CA VAL A 203 4.94 0.23 21.84
C VAL A 203 5.08 -0.40 20.45
N PRO A 204 6.16 -1.13 20.17
CA PRO A 204 6.27 -1.89 18.94
C PRO A 204 5.18 -2.96 18.83
N VAL A 205 4.61 -3.09 17.63
CA VAL A 205 3.57 -4.07 17.28
C VAL A 205 3.92 -4.77 15.98
N PHE A 206 3.30 -5.91 15.72
CA PHE A 206 3.44 -6.62 14.45
C PHE A 206 2.18 -6.47 13.61
N ALA A 207 2.36 -6.30 12.30
CA ALA A 207 1.28 -6.25 11.33
C ALA A 207 1.20 -7.55 10.52
N MET A 208 0.01 -7.91 10.02
CA MET A 208 -0.13 -9.14 9.22
C MET A 208 0.52 -9.04 7.84
N CYS A 209 0.52 -7.86 7.22
CA CYS A 209 1.08 -7.62 5.88
C CYS A 209 1.58 -6.18 5.70
N ALA A 210 2.13 -5.86 4.52
CA ALA A 210 2.64 -4.53 4.20
C ALA A 210 1.54 -3.43 4.23
N VAL A 211 0.33 -3.72 3.72
CA VAL A 211 -0.80 -2.77 3.74
C VAL A 211 -1.29 -2.54 5.17
N ASP A 212 -1.35 -3.58 5.99
CA ASP A 212 -1.71 -3.51 7.39
C ASP A 212 -0.70 -2.68 8.19
N ALA A 213 0.60 -2.85 7.91
CA ALA A 213 1.67 -2.08 8.53
C ALA A 213 1.51 -0.57 8.26
N LEU A 214 1.15 -0.21 7.03
CA LEU A 214 0.85 1.17 6.64
C LEU A 214 -0.51 1.66 7.19
N GLY A 215 -1.44 0.74 7.47
CA GLY A 215 -2.75 1.01 8.03
C GLY A 215 -2.74 1.36 9.52
N ILE A 216 -1.87 0.73 10.31
CA ILE A 216 -1.75 0.97 11.76
C ILE A 216 -1.58 2.47 12.11
N PRO A 217 -0.58 3.20 11.59
CA PRO A 217 -0.41 4.62 11.93
C PRO A 217 -1.60 5.49 11.47
N ALA A 218 -2.24 5.12 10.35
CA ALA A 218 -3.45 5.81 9.89
C ALA A 218 -4.64 5.61 10.84
N MET A 219 -4.85 4.37 11.32
CA MET A 219 -5.90 4.03 12.29
C MET A 219 -5.67 4.68 13.66
N LEU A 220 -4.41 4.78 14.09
CA LEU A 220 -4.02 5.39 15.36
C LEU A 220 -3.86 6.91 15.29
N ALA A 221 -4.02 7.50 14.10
CA ALA A 221 -3.80 8.92 13.83
C ALA A 221 -2.45 9.46 14.38
N THR A 222 -1.38 8.67 14.18
CA THR A 222 -0.03 8.99 14.69
C THR A 222 1.05 8.72 13.63
N ASP A 223 2.22 9.31 13.84
CA ASP A 223 3.42 8.99 13.07
C ASP A 223 3.96 7.61 13.47
N ALA A 224 4.78 6.98 12.64
CA ALA A 224 5.36 5.68 12.95
C ALA A 224 6.63 5.39 12.14
N GLU A 225 7.45 4.50 12.66
CA GLU A 225 8.48 3.80 11.90
C GLU A 225 8.04 2.35 11.65
N ILE A 226 8.20 1.88 10.42
CA ILE A 226 7.90 0.51 10.00
C ILE A 226 9.20 -0.10 9.51
N VAL A 227 9.61 -1.21 10.10
CA VAL A 227 10.74 -2.01 9.62
C VAL A 227 10.18 -3.31 9.08
N SER A 228 10.52 -3.61 7.82
CA SER A 228 10.10 -4.82 7.14
C SER A 228 11.25 -5.51 6.44
N THR A 229 11.13 -6.82 6.25
CA THR A 229 11.95 -7.55 5.27
C THR A 229 11.11 -7.92 4.06
N THR A 230 11.70 -7.91 2.88
CA THR A 230 11.11 -8.42 1.63
C THR A 230 11.12 -9.95 1.63
N PRO A 231 10.40 -10.63 0.71
CA PRO A 231 10.42 -12.10 0.62
C PRO A 231 11.81 -12.71 0.40
N ASP A 232 12.72 -12.00 -0.27
CA ASP A 232 14.13 -12.38 -0.49
C ASP A 232 15.07 -11.91 0.63
N GLY A 233 14.55 -11.27 1.68
CA GLY A 233 15.27 -10.94 2.91
C GLY A 233 15.95 -9.57 2.94
N ALA A 234 15.77 -8.73 1.92
CA ALA A 234 16.23 -7.34 1.94
C ALA A 234 15.41 -6.49 2.91
N GLU A 235 16.02 -5.49 3.54
CA GLU A 235 15.31 -4.59 4.46
C GLU A 235 14.64 -3.44 3.73
N VAL A 236 13.44 -3.09 4.18
CA VAL A 236 12.69 -1.88 3.79
C VAL A 236 12.26 -1.16 5.07
N VAL A 237 12.67 0.09 5.22
CA VAL A 237 12.25 0.96 6.32
C VAL A 237 11.29 2.01 5.79
N VAL A 238 10.12 2.14 6.39
CA VAL A 238 9.12 3.17 6.05
C VAL A 238 8.92 4.09 7.24
N THR A 239 9.17 5.37 7.05
CA THR A 239 8.85 6.41 8.04
C THR A 239 7.55 7.11 7.64
N VAL A 240 6.58 7.12 8.54
CA VAL A 240 5.30 7.84 8.36
C VAL A 240 5.35 9.14 9.16
N ARG A 241 5.23 10.27 8.46
CA ARG A 241 5.17 11.62 9.07
C ARG A 241 3.97 12.39 8.57
N GLY A 242 3.15 12.93 9.47
CA GLY A 242 1.92 13.64 9.11
C GLY A 242 0.96 12.76 8.30
N GLY A 243 1.01 11.44 8.50
CA GLY A 243 0.23 10.48 7.73
C GLY A 243 0.72 10.21 6.30
N CYS A 244 1.89 10.71 5.91
CA CYS A 244 2.55 10.44 4.63
C CYS A 244 3.73 9.47 4.83
N PRO A 245 3.71 8.28 4.21
CA PRO A 245 4.82 7.34 4.29
C PRO A 245 5.91 7.69 3.27
N GLY A 246 7.17 7.63 3.70
CA GLY A 246 8.36 7.63 2.84
C GLY A 246 9.22 6.41 3.16
N ALA A 247 9.87 5.83 2.16
CA ALA A 247 10.59 4.56 2.30
C ALA A 247 12.09 4.68 1.99
N GLU A 248 12.86 3.81 2.61
CA GLU A 248 14.26 3.53 2.32
C GLU A 248 14.38 2.03 2.00
N PRO A 249 14.85 1.66 0.79
CA PRO A 249 15.20 2.54 -0.33
C PRO A 249 14.00 3.33 -0.87
N SER A 250 14.26 4.51 -1.45
CA SER A 250 13.20 5.38 -2.02
C SER A 250 12.45 4.75 -3.20
N THR A 251 13.01 3.70 -3.79
CA THR A 251 12.42 2.89 -4.85
C THR A 251 11.44 1.83 -4.33
N ALA A 252 11.28 1.68 -3.01
CA ALA A 252 10.46 0.63 -2.45
C ALA A 252 8.99 0.74 -2.89
N VAL A 253 8.37 -0.42 -3.08
CA VAL A 253 7.00 -0.59 -3.52
C VAL A 253 6.30 -1.65 -2.67
N VAL A 254 4.98 -1.75 -2.81
CA VAL A 254 4.16 -2.81 -2.20
C VAL A 254 3.48 -3.59 -3.32
N PHE A 255 3.68 -4.90 -3.37
CA PHE A 255 2.81 -5.76 -4.18
C PHE A 255 1.53 -6.04 -3.38
N VAL A 256 0.38 -5.84 -4.01
CA VAL A 256 -0.94 -6.11 -3.44
C VAL A 256 -1.63 -7.14 -4.33
N GLY A 257 -1.70 -8.37 -3.84
CA GLY A 257 -2.35 -9.47 -4.54
C GLY A 257 -3.04 -10.44 -3.59
N ALA A 258 -3.80 -11.36 -4.17
CA ALA A 258 -4.49 -12.40 -3.42
C ALA A 258 -4.43 -13.69 -4.23
N GLY A 259 -4.30 -14.81 -3.53
CA GLY A 259 -4.39 -16.13 -4.14
C GLY A 259 -5.75 -16.37 -4.79
N CYS A 260 -5.82 -17.41 -5.62
CA CYS A 260 -7.05 -17.78 -6.31
C CYS A 260 -8.13 -18.41 -5.41
N ASP A 261 -7.81 -18.75 -4.17
CA ASP A 261 -8.72 -19.41 -3.23
C ASP A 261 -9.65 -18.44 -2.50
N ALA A 262 -10.77 -18.97 -1.99
CA ALA A 262 -11.67 -18.26 -1.10
C ALA A 262 -11.32 -18.62 0.35
N GLY A 263 -11.25 -17.63 1.24
CA GLY A 263 -10.85 -17.85 2.62
C GLY A 263 -10.55 -16.55 3.38
N PRO A 264 -10.17 -16.65 4.67
CA PRO A 264 -9.84 -15.50 5.51
C PRO A 264 -8.70 -14.66 4.92
N ALA A 265 -8.71 -13.34 5.14
CA ALA A 265 -7.69 -12.47 4.55
C ALA A 265 -6.26 -12.82 5.00
N ALA A 266 -6.10 -13.27 6.25
CA ALA A 266 -4.84 -13.77 6.80
C ALA A 266 -4.25 -14.94 6.00
N GLU A 267 -5.10 -15.78 5.42
CA GLU A 267 -4.69 -17.03 4.73
C GLU A 267 -4.60 -16.84 3.20
N VAL A 268 -5.41 -15.94 2.63
CA VAL A 268 -5.53 -15.79 1.17
C VAL A 268 -4.74 -14.61 0.61
N CYS A 269 -4.43 -13.61 1.45
CA CYS A 269 -3.93 -12.32 0.99
C CYS A 269 -2.63 -11.91 1.70
N CYS A 270 -2.56 -12.03 3.03
CA CYS A 270 -1.46 -11.45 3.79
C CYS A 270 -0.08 -12.02 3.44
N ASP A 271 0.02 -13.29 3.02
CA ASP A 271 1.30 -13.87 2.56
C ASP A 271 1.84 -13.25 1.27
N HIS A 272 0.96 -12.65 0.47
CA HIS A 272 1.30 -12.07 -0.82
C HIS A 272 1.44 -10.54 -0.78
N LEU A 273 0.96 -9.87 0.29
CA LEU A 273 1.03 -8.41 0.44
C LEU A 273 2.36 -7.96 1.03
N ASN A 274 3.37 -7.79 0.18
CA ASN A 274 4.75 -7.59 0.59
C ASN A 274 5.35 -6.27 0.13
N PHE A 275 6.25 -5.73 0.94
CA PHE A 275 7.20 -4.72 0.49
C PHE A 275 8.26 -5.35 -0.42
N PHE A 276 8.74 -4.56 -1.37
CA PHE A 276 9.89 -4.86 -2.22
C PHE A 276 10.78 -3.62 -2.31
N THR A 277 12.08 -3.82 -2.48
CA THR A 277 13.08 -2.75 -2.61
C THR A 277 12.93 -1.96 -3.91
N SER A 278 12.35 -2.56 -4.95
CA SER A 278 12.07 -1.89 -6.22
C SER A 278 10.87 -2.49 -6.96
N HIS A 279 10.34 -1.76 -7.94
CA HIS A 279 9.34 -2.28 -8.87
C HIS A 279 9.84 -3.50 -9.65
N ALA A 280 11.13 -3.54 -10.02
CA ALA A 280 11.69 -4.67 -10.75
C ALA A 280 11.65 -5.94 -9.89
N ASP A 281 11.98 -5.83 -8.60
CA ASP A 281 11.96 -6.97 -7.67
C ASP A 281 10.53 -7.48 -7.47
N ALA A 282 9.57 -6.58 -7.28
CA ALA A 282 8.16 -6.92 -7.17
C ALA A 282 7.62 -7.59 -8.46
N ALA A 283 8.01 -7.10 -9.63
CA ALA A 283 7.60 -7.67 -10.91
C ALA A 283 8.21 -9.06 -11.15
N ASN A 284 9.49 -9.25 -10.79
CA ASN A 284 10.15 -10.56 -10.86
C ASN A 284 9.48 -11.57 -9.93
N TRP A 285 9.16 -11.15 -8.70
CA TRP A 285 8.42 -11.98 -7.75
C TRP A 285 7.03 -12.35 -8.30
N ALA A 286 6.28 -11.38 -8.84
CA ALA A 286 4.96 -11.63 -9.42
C ALA A 286 5.02 -12.59 -10.62
N ALA A 287 6.03 -12.48 -11.48
CA ALA A 287 6.23 -13.39 -12.60
C ALA A 287 6.55 -14.83 -12.14
N ALA A 288 7.20 -14.99 -10.99
CA ALA A 288 7.46 -16.29 -10.38
C ALA A 288 6.25 -16.89 -9.63
N HIS A 289 5.21 -16.09 -9.36
CA HIS A 289 3.98 -16.49 -8.67
C HIS A 289 2.74 -16.19 -9.54
N PRO A 290 2.59 -16.84 -10.71
CA PRO A 290 1.54 -16.53 -11.67
C PRO A 290 0.11 -16.83 -11.16
N ASP A 291 -0.01 -17.62 -10.10
CA ASP A 291 -1.25 -17.92 -9.38
C ASP A 291 -1.73 -16.77 -8.48
N VAL A 292 -0.86 -15.80 -8.19
CA VAL A 292 -1.15 -14.63 -7.39
C VAL A 292 -1.43 -13.43 -8.30
N GLN A 293 -2.70 -13.11 -8.49
CA GLN A 293 -3.09 -11.91 -9.22
C GLN A 293 -2.98 -10.68 -8.32
N GLY A 294 -2.31 -9.63 -8.80
CA GLY A 294 -2.08 -8.43 -8.02
C GLY A 294 -1.61 -7.23 -8.82
N SER A 295 -1.41 -6.13 -8.10
CA SER A 295 -0.89 -4.85 -8.60
C SER A 295 0.30 -4.41 -7.76
N ILE A 296 1.26 -3.73 -8.38
CA ILE A 296 2.38 -3.08 -7.69
C ILE A 296 2.00 -1.63 -7.42
N LEU A 297 2.06 -1.20 -6.16
CA LEU A 297 1.74 0.15 -5.71
C LEU A 297 2.99 0.83 -5.15
N GLY A 298 3.15 2.13 -5.38
CA GLY A 298 4.12 2.92 -4.64
C GLY A 298 3.76 2.99 -3.15
N VAL A 299 4.74 3.17 -2.25
CA VAL A 299 4.50 3.19 -0.80
C VAL A 299 3.49 4.25 -0.36
N VAL A 300 3.48 5.43 -1.00
CA VAL A 300 2.47 6.48 -0.75
C VAL A 300 1.07 6.02 -1.12
N GLU A 301 0.93 5.32 -2.25
CA GLU A 301 -0.36 4.79 -2.70
C GLU A 301 -0.85 3.65 -1.81
N ALA A 302 0.03 2.72 -1.45
CA ALA A 302 -0.26 1.67 -0.48
C ALA A 302 -0.64 2.25 0.90
N GLY A 303 -0.03 3.36 1.31
CA GLY A 303 -0.41 4.07 2.53
C GLY A 303 -1.83 4.66 2.48
N ARG A 304 -2.25 5.20 1.32
CA ARG A 304 -3.64 5.64 1.13
C ARG A 304 -4.61 4.46 1.18
N LEU A 305 -4.23 3.32 0.62
CA LEU A 305 -5.01 2.09 0.69
C LEU A 305 -5.17 1.62 2.14
N GLY A 306 -4.08 1.53 2.91
CA GLY A 306 -4.13 1.20 4.34
C GLY A 306 -5.03 2.16 5.13
N ARG A 307 -4.93 3.47 4.87
CA ARG A 307 -5.84 4.47 5.47
C ARG A 307 -7.30 4.24 5.09
N ALA A 308 -7.60 3.92 3.84
CA ALA A 308 -8.96 3.68 3.38
C ALA A 308 -9.59 2.44 4.06
N ILE A 309 -8.79 1.40 4.30
CA ILE A 309 -9.23 0.16 4.95
C ILE A 309 -9.40 0.35 6.46
N PHE A 310 -8.42 0.98 7.14
CA PHE A 310 -8.31 0.94 8.61
C PHE A 310 -8.56 2.28 9.31
N GLY A 311 -8.47 3.40 8.59
CA GLY A 311 -8.40 4.74 9.20
C GLY A 311 -9.62 5.14 10.03
N SER A 312 -10.78 4.52 9.82
CA SER A 312 -12.02 4.81 10.56
C SER A 312 -12.35 3.79 11.65
N LEU A 313 -11.55 2.74 11.84
CA LEU A 313 -11.94 1.61 12.72
C LEU A 313 -11.98 1.96 14.22
N LEU A 314 -11.20 2.95 14.65
CA LEU A 314 -11.14 3.43 16.03
C LEU A 314 -11.75 4.82 16.25
N ALA A 315 -12.35 5.40 15.20
CA ALA A 315 -13.02 6.69 15.26
C ALA A 315 -14.31 6.64 16.10
#